data_AF-A0A7D5MT97-F1
#
_entry.id   AF-A0A7D5MT97-F1
#
_cell.length_a   1.000
_cell.length_b   1.000
_cell.length_c   1.000
_cell.angle_alpha   90.00
_cell.angle_beta   90.00
_cell.angle_gamma   90.00
#
_symmetry.space_group_name_H-M   'P 1'
#
loop_
_entity.id
_entity.type
_entity.pdbx_description
1 polymer ?
#
loop_
_entity_poly.entity_id
_entity_poly.type
_entity_poly.pdbx_seq_one_letter_code
_entity_poly.pdbx_strand_id
1 'polypeptide(L)'
;MDTLQAKEFLSPEELNRIQVYTFGSPTLIDPKDFQSVTNYVSKGDGITYLDPIGYFQSIIYPQDHNTFLPSSWGIPLIDHQLNFPAYQSILEYLGAQFLINYGS
;
A
#
# COMPACT_ATOMS: atom_id res chain seq x y z
N MET A 1 7.35 -10.14 1.40
CA MET A 1 8.47 -10.82 0.71
C MET A 1 7.99 -11.54 -0.53
N ASP A 2 6.84 -12.20 -0.47
CA ASP A 2 6.29 -13.02 -1.55
C ASP A 2 6.03 -12.26 -2.86
N THR A 3 5.45 -11.06 -2.83
CA THR A 3 5.25 -10.23 -4.03
C THR A 3 6.57 -9.87 -4.71
N LEU A 4 7.62 -9.61 -3.92
CA LEU A 4 8.94 -9.27 -4.45
C LEU A 4 9.68 -10.49 -4.99
N GLN A 5 9.43 -11.69 -4.46
CA GLN A 5 9.98 -12.94 -5.00
C GLN A 5 9.21 -13.38 -6.25
N ALA A 6 7.89 -13.23 -6.27
CA ALA A 6 7.04 -13.56 -7.41
C ALA A 6 7.46 -12.78 -8.68
N LYS A 7 7.93 -11.54 -8.51
CA LYS A 7 8.42 -10.70 -9.61
C LYS A 7 9.59 -11.33 -10.38
N GLU A 8 10.41 -12.16 -9.72
CA GLU A 8 11.59 -12.79 -10.33
C GLU A 8 11.21 -13.84 -11.39
N PHE A 9 9.96 -14.31 -11.39
CA PHE A 9 9.45 -15.26 -12.38
C PHE A 9 8.83 -14.59 -13.60
N LEU A 10 8.76 -13.26 -13.64
CA LEU A 10 8.09 -12.49 -14.67
C LEU A 10 9.11 -11.75 -15.54
N SER A 11 8.80 -11.63 -16.83
CA SER A 11 9.56 -10.78 -17.73
C SER A 11 9.33 -9.29 -17.41
N PRO A 12 10.25 -8.39 -17.81
CA PRO A 12 10.04 -6.96 -17.63
C PRO A 12 8.76 -6.43 -18.28
N GLU A 13 8.33 -7.01 -19.40
CA GLU A 13 7.08 -6.63 -20.06
C GLU A 13 5.85 -7.01 -19.23
N GLU A 14 5.85 -8.19 -18.60
CA GLU A 14 4.78 -8.65 -17.72
C GLU A 14 4.71 -7.80 -16.45
N LEU A 15 5.87 -7.47 -15.88
CA LEU A 15 5.98 -6.59 -14.70
C LEU A 15 5.41 -5.19 -14.96
N ASN A 16 5.63 -4.64 -16.15
CA ASN A 16 5.09 -3.35 -16.56
C ASN A 16 3.57 -3.34 -16.82
N ARG A 17 2.87 -4.45 -16.56
CA ARG A 17 1.40 -4.55 -16.59
C ARG A 17 0.80 -4.73 -15.20
N ILE A 18 1.62 -4.86 -14.16
CA ILE A 18 1.18 -5.15 -12.80
C ILE A 18 1.15 -3.86 -11.98
N GLN A 19 -0.03 -3.58 -11.41
CA GLN A 19 -0.24 -2.52 -10.45
C GLN A 19 -0.37 -3.13 -9.06
N VAL A 20 0.45 -2.68 -8.11
CA VAL A 20 0.48 -3.21 -6.75
C VAL A 20 -0.15 -2.21 -5.79
N TYR A 21 -1.15 -2.65 -5.05
CA TYR A 21 -1.76 -1.88 -3.96
C TYR A 21 -1.50 -2.63 -2.66
N THR A 22 -0.83 -1.99 -1.70
CA THR A 22 -0.57 -2.59 -0.38
C THR A 22 -1.34 -1.86 0.70
N PHE A 23 -1.75 -2.58 1.74
CA PHE A 23 -2.48 -2.06 2.90
C PHE A 23 -1.78 -2.54 4.16
N GLY A 24 -1.26 -1.62 4.97
CA GLY A 24 -0.60 -1.96 6.24
C GLY A 24 0.61 -2.88 6.09
N SER A 25 1.30 -2.84 4.94
CA SER A 25 2.48 -3.67 4.72
C SER A 25 3.59 -3.32 5.73
N PRO A 26 4.28 -4.29 6.35
CA PRO A 26 5.37 -4.02 7.29
C PRO A 26 6.59 -3.35 6.62
N THR A 27 6.71 -3.47 5.30
CA THR A 27 7.77 -2.84 4.50
C THR A 27 7.14 -2.19 3.28
N LEU A 28 7.53 -0.96 2.98
CA LEU A 28 7.02 -0.22 1.82
C LEU A 28 7.69 -0.75 0.54
N ILE A 29 6.89 -1.01 -0.48
CA ILE A 29 7.38 -1.53 -1.76
C ILE A 29 7.76 -0.35 -2.66
N ASP A 30 8.95 -0.42 -3.26
CA ASP A 30 9.44 0.54 -4.24
C ASP A 30 8.82 0.26 -5.64
N PRO A 31 8.42 1.29 -6.41
CA PRO A 31 7.81 1.13 -7.73
C PRO A 31 8.75 0.63 -8.84
N LYS A 32 10.08 0.60 -8.64
CA LYS A 32 11.10 0.38 -9.69
C LYS A 32 10.88 -0.81 -10.62
N ASP A 33 10.15 -1.83 -10.19
CA ASP A 33 9.97 -3.09 -10.91
C ASP A 33 8.50 -3.42 -11.26
N PHE A 34 7.58 -2.49 -11.08
CA PHE A 34 6.16 -2.67 -11.40
C PHE A 34 5.65 -1.51 -12.26
N GLN A 35 4.50 -1.67 -12.92
CA GLN A 35 3.85 -0.56 -13.61
C GLN A 35 3.57 0.60 -12.64
N SER A 36 3.03 0.26 -11.47
CA SER A 36 2.80 1.19 -10.38
C SER A 36 2.74 0.44 -9.06
N VAL A 37 3.08 1.15 -7.99
CA VAL A 37 2.93 0.70 -6.61
C VAL A 37 2.27 1.83 -5.84
N THR A 38 1.26 1.50 -5.03
CA THR A 38 0.68 2.42 -4.05
C THR A 38 0.61 1.71 -2.70
N ASN A 39 1.39 2.19 -1.74
CA ASN A 39 1.37 1.71 -0.37
C ASN A 39 0.43 2.57 0.46
N TYR A 40 -0.67 1.99 0.95
CA TYR A 40 -1.58 2.63 1.89
C TYR A 40 -1.21 2.25 3.32
N VAL A 41 -0.92 3.25 4.14
CA VAL A 41 -0.49 3.07 5.53
C VAL A 41 -1.31 3.95 6.44
N SER A 42 -2.08 3.36 7.36
CA SER A 42 -2.68 4.14 8.44
C SER A 42 -1.61 4.61 9.42
N LYS A 43 -1.65 5.88 9.83
CA LYS A 43 -0.83 6.39 10.95
C LYS A 43 -1.16 5.71 12.28
N GLY A 44 -2.32 5.07 12.38
CA GLY A 44 -2.71 4.24 13.52
C GLY A 44 -2.28 2.78 13.40
N ASP A 45 -1.69 2.37 12.28
CA ASP A 45 -1.20 1.01 12.06
C ASP A 45 0.28 0.91 12.45
N GLY A 46 0.53 0.29 13.61
CA GLY A 46 1.89 0.12 14.13
C GLY A 46 2.68 -1.03 13.50
N ILE A 47 2.13 -1.79 12.55
CA ILE A 47 2.87 -2.86 11.87
C ILE A 47 4.02 -2.31 11.03
N THR A 48 3.87 -1.10 10.49
CA THR A 48 4.95 -0.41 9.79
C THR A 48 6.15 -0.04 10.67
N TYR A 49 6.02 -0.11 12.00
CA TYR A 49 7.16 0.06 12.92
C TYR A 49 8.13 -1.13 12.93
N LEU A 50 7.80 -2.23 12.25
CA LEU A 50 8.73 -3.34 12.02
C LEU A 50 9.83 -2.99 11.00
N ASP A 51 9.61 -1.96 10.17
CA ASP A 51 10.64 -1.28 9.37
C ASP A 51 10.71 0.20 9.77
N PRO A 52 11.28 0.53 10.94
CA PRO A 52 11.25 1.88 11.45
C PRO A 52 12.04 2.84 10.55
N ILE A 53 13.13 2.36 9.93
CA ILE A 53 13.98 3.20 9.06
C ILE A 53 13.19 3.59 7.81
N GLY A 54 12.59 2.63 7.10
CA GLY A 54 11.79 2.90 5.90
C GLY A 54 10.56 3.75 6.21
N TYR A 55 9.90 3.51 7.34
CA TYR A 55 8.76 4.30 7.78
C TYR A 55 9.14 5.77 8.08
N PHE A 56 10.20 6.01 8.86
CA PHE A 56 10.61 7.40 9.15
C PHE A 56 11.13 8.12 7.90
N GLN A 57 11.89 7.43 7.04
CA GLN A 57 12.35 8.01 5.79
C GLN A 57 11.19 8.42 4.89
N SER A 58 10.14 7.60 4.77
CA SER A 58 8.96 7.92 3.95
C SER A 58 8.09 9.04 4.51
N ILE A 59 8.14 9.30 5.82
CA ILE A 59 7.53 10.49 6.43
C ILE A 59 8.35 11.75 6.15
N ILE A 60 9.67 11.68 6.30
CA ILE A 60 10.57 12.83 6.14
C ILE A 60 10.75 13.21 4.66
N TYR A 61 10.77 12.20 3.78
CA TYR A 61 10.93 12.32 2.33
C TYR A 61 9.73 11.66 1.63
N PRO A 62 8.58 12.35 1.58
CA PRO A 62 7.36 11.81 0.98
C PRO A 62 7.61 11.37 -0.46
N GLN A 63 7.10 10.19 -0.80
CA GLN A 63 7.13 9.65 -2.15
C GLN A 63 5.70 9.49 -2.66
N ASP A 64 5.46 9.72 -3.95
CA ASP A 64 4.13 9.68 -4.54
C ASP A 64 3.45 8.29 -4.47
N HIS A 65 4.25 7.23 -4.30
CA HIS A 65 3.78 5.85 -4.14
C HIS A 65 3.40 5.48 -2.70
N ASN A 66 3.52 6.40 -1.73
CA ASN A 66 3.19 6.17 -0.33
C ASN A 66 2.06 7.10 0.12
N THR A 67 0.90 6.53 0.45
CA THR A 67 -0.26 7.26 0.95
C THR A 67 -0.47 7.00 2.44
N PHE A 68 -0.20 8.01 3.26
CA PHE A 68 -0.43 7.94 4.70
C PHE A 68 -1.85 8.38 5.06
N LEU A 69 -2.64 7.45 5.59
CA LEU A 69 -4.01 7.67 6.03
C LEU A 69 -4.04 8.16 7.49
N PRO A 70 -5.00 9.03 7.86
CA PRO A 70 -5.20 9.37 9.27
C PRO A 70 -5.60 8.12 10.07
N SER A 71 -5.23 8.08 11.36
CA SER A 71 -5.74 7.02 12.23
C SER A 71 -7.25 7.19 12.42
N SER A 72 -7.99 6.09 12.41
CA SER A 72 -9.43 6.12 12.60
C SER A 72 -9.83 6.44 14.05
N TRP A 73 -8.99 6.04 15.03
CA TRP A 73 -9.30 6.15 16.46
C TRP A 73 -8.17 6.77 17.30
N GLY A 74 -7.01 7.07 16.71
CA GLY A 74 -5.84 7.61 17.40
C GLY A 74 -5.11 6.62 18.32
N ILE A 75 -5.56 5.36 18.36
CA ILE A 75 -4.91 4.29 19.14
C ILE A 75 -4.01 3.47 18.20
N PRO A 76 -2.71 3.37 18.50
CA PRO A 76 -1.78 2.55 17.72
C PRO A 76 -2.24 1.07 17.67
N LEU A 77 -2.02 0.42 16.53
CA LEU A 77 -2.28 -1.00 16.21
C LEU A 77 -3.74 -1.39 15.95
N ILE A 78 -4.72 -0.52 16.19
CA ILE A 78 -6.13 -0.83 15.94
C ILE A 78 -6.45 -0.82 14.44
N ASP A 79 -5.82 0.07 13.68
CA ASP A 79 -6.16 0.28 12.27
C ASP A 79 -5.54 -0.75 11.31
N HIS A 80 -4.87 -1.79 11.82
CA HIS A 80 -4.16 -2.76 10.96
C HIS A 80 -5.09 -3.67 10.16
N GLN A 81 -6.25 -4.02 10.71
CA GLN A 81 -7.14 -4.96 10.02
C GLN A 81 -7.73 -4.31 8.75
N LEU A 82 -7.74 -5.06 7.64
CA LEU A 82 -8.23 -4.55 6.34
C LEU A 82 -9.68 -4.03 6.40
N ASN A 83 -10.51 -4.60 7.27
CA ASN A 83 -11.90 -4.23 7.47
C ASN A 83 -12.09 -3.04 8.42
N PHE A 84 -11.03 -2.41 8.91
CA PHE A 84 -11.16 -1.18 9.69
C PHE A 84 -11.40 0.03 8.78
N PRO A 85 -12.02 1.10 9.30
CA PRO A 85 -12.45 2.24 8.48
C PRO A 85 -11.31 2.87 7.65
N ALA A 86 -10.09 2.89 8.18
CA ALA A 86 -8.92 3.42 7.47
C ALA A 86 -8.70 2.72 6.12
N TYR A 87 -8.63 1.39 6.08
CA TYR A 87 -8.39 0.65 4.84
C TYR A 87 -9.69 0.34 4.07
N GLN A 88 -10.81 0.16 4.76
CA GLN A 88 -12.10 -0.08 4.12
C GLN A 88 -12.49 1.08 3.19
N SER A 89 -12.32 2.32 3.62
CA SER A 89 -12.64 3.50 2.79
C SER A 89 -11.81 3.55 1.50
N ILE A 90 -10.54 3.14 1.56
CA ILE A 90 -9.67 3.04 0.38
C ILE A 90 -10.11 1.88 -0.51
N LEU A 91 -10.46 0.73 0.07
CA LEU A 91 -10.94 -0.41 -0.70
C LEU A 91 -12.24 -0.09 -1.45
N GLU A 92 -13.17 0.61 -0.81
CA GLU A 92 -14.42 1.11 -1.43
C GLU A 92 -14.14 2.09 -2.55
N TYR A 93 -13.21 3.04 -2.34
CA TYR A 93 -12.77 3.98 -3.38
C TYR A 93 -12.19 3.25 -4.60
N LEU A 94 -11.27 2.29 -4.38
CA LEU A 94 -10.67 1.50 -5.45
C LEU A 94 -11.71 0.65 -6.19
N GLY A 95 -12.67 0.06 -5.46
CA GLY A 95 -13.79 -0.66 -6.05
C GLY A 95 -14.66 0.23 -6.94
N ALA A 96 -14.95 1.45 -6.50
CA ALA A 96 -15.68 2.43 -7.32
C ALA A 96 -14.90 2.81 -8.59
N GLN A 97 -13.59 3.05 -8.48
CA GLN A 97 -12.73 3.31 -9.65
C GLN A 97 -12.70 2.14 -10.62
N PHE A 98 -12.63 0.90 -10.10
CA PHE A 98 -12.67 -0.30 -10.92
C PHE A 98 -13.97 -0.38 -11.73
N LEU A 99 -15.13 -0.17 -11.09
CA LEU A 99 -16.43 -0.18 -11.77
C LEU A 99 -16.54 0.91 -12.84
N ILE A 100 -16.01 2.10 -12.60
CA ILE A 100 -15.98 3.18 -13.58
C ILE A 100 -15.15 2.80 -14.81
N ASN A 101 -13.99 2.17 -14.60
CA ASN A 101 -13.04 1.89 -15.68
C ASN A 101 -13.35 0.60 -16.45
N TYR A 102 -14.02 -0.37 -15.83
CA TYR A 102 -14.18 -1.73 -16.37
C TYR A 102 -15.59 -2.31 -16.25
N GLY A 103 -16.53 -1.63 -15.58
CA GLY A 103 -17.88 -2.14 -15.31
C GLY A 103 -18.89 -1.97 -16.45
N SER A 104 -18.47 -1.44 -17.60
CA SER A 104 -19.28 -1.21 -18.80
C SER A 104 -19.19 -2.37 -19.80
#